data_AF-I9UTL1-F1
#
_entry.id   AF-I9UTL1-F1
#
_cell.length_a   1.000
_cell.length_b   1.000
_cell.length_c   1.000
_cell.angle_alpha   90.00
_cell.angle_beta   90.00
_cell.angle_gamma   90.00
#
_symmetry.space_group_name_H-M   'P 1'
#
loop_
_entity.id
_entity.type
_entity.pdbx_description
1 polymer ?
#
loop_
_entity_poly.entity_id
_entity_poly.type
_entity_poly.pdbx_seq_one_letter_code
_entity_poly.pdbx_strand_id
1 'polypeptide(L)' 'MKVLLVNGSTHPQGGTWQDLSVVEEALHEKGIETEWFWIGNKSV' A
#
# COMPACT_ATOMS: atom_id res chain seq x y z
N MET A 1 11.02 -10.41 7.34
CA MET A 1 9.92 -9.59 7.91
C MET A 1 8.98 -9.26 6.77
N LYS A 2 7.66 -9.27 6.98
CA LYS A 2 6.67 -8.96 5.94
C LYS A 2 5.81 -7.78 6.38
N VAL A 3 5.59 -6.81 5.50
CA VAL A 3 4.80 -5.59 5.77
C VAL A 3 3.51 -5.61 4.96
N LEU A 4 2.38 -5.32 5.61
CA LEU A 4 1.10 -5.13 4.93
C LEU A 4 0.89 -3.65 4.61
N LEU A 5 0.78 -3.32 3.32
CA LEU A 5 0.45 -1.99 2.82
C LEU A 5 -1.07 -1.87 2.68
N VAL A 6 -1.67 -1.05 3.53
CA VAL A 6 -3.13 -0.85 3.54
C VAL A 6 -3.49 0.45 2.84
N ASN A 7 -4.07 0.35 1.64
CA ASN A 7 -4.63 1.52 0.96
C ASN A 7 -6.01 1.85 1.56
N GLY A 8 -6.09 3.02 2.22
CA GLY A 8 -7.31 3.55 2.82
C GLY A 8 -8.11 4.50 1.93
N SER A 9 -7.59 4.84 0.75
CA SER A 9 -8.24 5.78 -0.17
C SER A 9 -9.51 5.19 -0.77
N THR A 10 -10.52 6.01 -1.03
CA THR A 10 -11.70 5.61 -1.82
C THR A 10 -11.36 5.27 -3.26
N HIS A 11 -10.16 5.65 -3.73
CA HIS A 11 -9.64 5.36 -5.07
C HIS A 11 -8.50 4.35 -4.99
N PRO A 12 -8.66 3.12 -5.53
CA PRO A 12 -7.66 2.06 -5.40
C PRO A 12 -6.34 2.38 -6.11
N GLN A 13 -6.37 3.20 -7.16
CA GLN A 13 -5.21 3.68 -7.93
C GLN A 13 -5.08 5.21 -7.88
N GLY A 14 -5.30 5.81 -6.69
CA GLY A 14 -5.15 7.24 -6.46
C GLY A 14 -3.80 7.63 -5.83
N GLY A 15 -3.72 8.83 -5.26
CA GLY A 15 -2.49 9.35 -4.63
C GLY A 15 -1.92 8.43 -3.54
N THR A 16 -2.77 7.89 -2.66
CA THR A 16 -2.31 6.93 -1.63
C THR A 16 -1.68 5.67 -2.21
N TRP A 17 -2.14 5.20 -3.38
CA TRP A 17 -1.49 4.08 -4.06
C TRP A 17 -0.09 4.50 -4.55
N GLN A 18 0.05 5.70 -5.12
CA GLN A 18 1.35 6.21 -5.56
C GLN A 18 2.33 6.33 -4.38
N ASP A 19 1.87 6.89 -3.25
CA ASP A 19 2.69 7.05 -2.05
C ASP A 19 3.13 5.70 -1.47
N LEU A 20 2.20 4.73 -1.38
CA LEU A 20 2.49 3.40 -0.88
C LEU A 20 3.44 2.61 -1.81
N SER A 21 3.39 2.83 -3.12
CA SER A 21 4.33 2.22 -4.08
C SER A 21 5.78 2.71 -3.86
N VAL A 22 5.97 3.98 -3.50
CA VAL A 22 7.32 4.49 -3.15
C VAL A 22 7.82 3.84 -1.85
N VAL A 23 6.93 3.63 -0.88
CA VAL A 23 7.27 2.92 0.36
C VAL A 23 7.60 1.46 0.09
N GLU A 24 6.85 0.79 -0.79
CA GLU A 24 7.11 -0.58 -1.23
C GLU A 24 8.51 -0.74 -1.83
N GLU A 25 8.90 0.14 -2.76
CA GLU A 25 10.22 0.14 -3.38
C GLU A 25 11.34 0.26 -2.33
N ALA A 26 11.23 1.22 -1.42
CA ALA A 26 12.21 1.42 -0.34
C ALA A 26 12.28 0.24 0.65
N LEU A 27 11.19 -0.50 0.84
CA LEU A 27 11.17 -1.73 1.65
C LEU A 27 11.84 -2.90 0.91
N HIS A 28 11.57 -3.05 -0.38
CA HIS A 28 12.20 -4.08 -1.22
C HIS A 28 13.72 -3.89 -1.32
N GLU A 29 14.21 -2.66 -1.41
CA GLU A 29 15.66 -2.35 -1.36
C GLU A 29 16.34 -2.85 -0.07
N LYS A 30 15.57 -2.98 1.02
CA LYS A 30 16.04 -3.51 2.31
C LYS A 30 15.78 -5.01 2.47
N GLY A 31 15.33 -5.69 1.43
CA GLY A 31 14.98 -7.11 1.46
C GLY A 31 13.73 -7.42 2.32
N ILE A 32 12.84 -6.43 2.49
CA ILE A 32 11.59 -6.60 3.25
C ILE A 32 10.46 -6.86 2.25
N GLU A 33 9.80 -7.99 2.38
CA GLU A 33 8.63 -8.34 1.55
C GLU A 33 7.41 -7.49 1.93
N THR A 34 6.59 -7.18 0.94
CA THR A 34 5.35 -6.45 1.11
C THR A 34 4.14 -7.21 0.58
N GLU A 35 2.95 -6.88 1.07
CA GLU A 35 1.67 -7.36 0.57
C GLU A 35 0.66 -6.21 0.58
N TRP A 36 -0.23 -6.17 -0.39
CA TRP A 36 -1.21 -5.08 -0.54
C TRP A 36 -2.61 -5.48 -0.06
N PHE A 37 -3.29 -4.54 0.60
CA PHE A 37 -4.70 -4.65 0.93
C PHE A 37 -5.40 -3.31 0.73
N TRP A 38 -6.46 -3.28 -0.06
CA TRP A 38 -7.33 -2.10 -0.19
C TRP A 38 -8.61 -2.33 0.61
N ILE A 39 -8.96 -1.40 1.49
CA ILE A 39 -10.14 -1.54 2.38
C ILE A 39 -11.47 -1.39 1.65
N GLY A 40 -11.44 -1.00 0.36
CA GLY A 40 -12.62 -0.75 -0.44
C GLY A 40 -13.16 0.68 -0.27
N ASN A 41 -14.27 0.97 -0.94
CA ASN A 41 -14.88 2.30 -0.99
C ASN A 41 -16.24 2.39 -0.28
N LYS A 42 -16.55 1.44 0.59
CA LYS A 42 -17.80 1.47 1.37
C LYS A 42 -17.66 2.51 2.47
N SER A 43 -18.56 3.49 2.49
CA SER A 43 -18.74 4.37 3.65
C SER A 43 -19.16 3.53 4.85
N VAL A 44 -18.50 3.75 5.99
CA VAL A 44 -18.86 3.18 7.29
C VAL A 44 -19.50 4.24 8.18
#